data_AF-A0A7V9M9M5-F1
#
_entry.id   AF-A0A7V9M9M5-F1
#
_cell.length_a   1.000
_cell.length_b   1.000
_cell.length_c   1.000
_cell.angle_alpha   90.00
_cell.angle_beta   90.00
_cell.angle_gamma   90.00
#
_symmetry.space_group_name_H-M   'P 1'
#
loop_
_entity.id
_entity.type
_entity.pdbx_description
1 polymer ?
#
loop_
_entity_poly.entity_id
_entity_poly.type
_entity_poly.pdbx_seq_one_letter_code
_entity_poly.pdbx_strand_id
1 'polypeptide(L)'
;MANRFVARLANGPVIVADGGMGVLISSAAPRLRVPEEANLRAPETVVKLHSGFIAAGADLIETNTFGANRRKLAANYLEDELHA
;
A
#
# COMPACT_ATOMS: atom_id res chain seq x y z
N MET A 1 2.31 -20.39 -20.23
CA MET A 1 3.52 -19.68 -19.75
C MET A 1 3.54 -19.73 -18.24
N ALA A 2 4.69 -20.04 -17.62
CA ALA A 2 4.82 -19.93 -16.18
C ALA A 2 4.75 -18.44 -15.76
N ASN A 3 4.06 -18.14 -14.66
CA ASN A 3 3.97 -16.80 -14.10
C ASN A 3 5.38 -16.29 -13.75
N ARG A 4 5.79 -15.15 -14.33
CA ARG A 4 7.13 -14.56 -14.14
C ARG A 4 7.47 -14.33 -12.67
N PHE A 5 6.48 -13.93 -11.85
CA PHE A 5 6.68 -13.75 -10.41
C PHE A 5 6.94 -15.07 -9.69
N VAL A 6 6.13 -16.10 -9.97
CA VAL A 6 6.33 -17.44 -9.39
C VAL A 6 7.68 -18.03 -9.79
N ALA A 7 8.09 -17.83 -11.05
CA ALA A 7 9.42 -18.25 -11.51
C ALA A 7 10.56 -17.53 -10.78
N ARG A 8 10.40 -16.21 -10.53
CA ARG A 8 11.36 -15.42 -9.74
C ARG A 8 11.43 -15.88 -8.28
N LEU A 9 10.28 -16.19 -7.65
CA LEU A 9 10.26 -16.71 -6.28
C LEU A 9 10.98 -18.05 -6.15
N ALA A 10 10.83 -18.93 -7.15
CA ALA A 10 11.41 -20.28 -7.10
C ALA A 10 12.92 -20.31 -7.38
N ASN A 11 13.39 -19.48 -8.32
CA ASN A 11 14.76 -19.60 -8.86
C ASN A 11 15.53 -18.28 -8.95
N GLY A 12 14.93 -17.15 -8.55
CA GLY A 12 15.55 -15.83 -8.62
C GLY A 12 16.33 -15.46 -7.36
N PRO A 13 16.98 -14.28 -7.36
CA PRO A 13 17.56 -13.72 -6.14
C PRO A 13 16.46 -13.39 -5.12
N VAL A 14 16.87 -13.20 -3.86
CA VAL A 14 16.00 -12.76 -2.76
C VAL A 14 15.20 -11.53 -3.19
N ILE A 15 13.91 -11.52 -2.86
CA ILE A 15 13.00 -10.40 -3.10
C ILE A 15 12.93 -9.59 -1.81
N VAL A 16 13.24 -8.30 -1.88
CA VAL A 16 13.08 -7.37 -0.77
C VAL A 16 11.73 -6.66 -0.91
N ALA A 17 10.87 -6.78 0.10
CA ALA A 17 9.60 -6.06 0.15
C ALA A 17 9.77 -4.66 0.74
N ASP A 18 8.73 -3.83 0.65
CA ASP A 18 8.66 -2.53 1.29
C ASP A 18 8.49 -2.61 2.81
N GLY A 19 8.39 -1.43 3.44
CA GLY A 19 8.23 -1.29 4.89
C GLY A 19 6.80 -0.92 5.30
N GLY A 20 6.64 -0.52 6.57
CA GLY A 20 5.33 -0.20 7.15
C GLY A 20 4.67 1.06 6.57
N MET A 21 3.85 0.90 5.53
CA MET A 21 3.08 1.99 4.92
C MET A 21 2.10 2.68 5.88
N GLY A 22 1.38 1.91 6.72
CA GLY A 22 0.31 2.45 7.57
C GLY A 22 0.79 3.49 8.59
N VAL A 23 1.94 3.25 9.24
CA VAL A 23 2.52 4.20 10.20
C VAL A 23 3.04 5.45 9.48
N LEU A 24 3.69 5.29 8.31
CA LEU A 24 4.23 6.40 7.55
C LEU A 24 3.13 7.31 7.00
N ILE A 25 2.04 6.75 6.46
CA ILE A 25 0.88 7.53 6.02
C ILE A 25 0.25 8.27 7.20
N SER A 26 0.04 7.59 8.33
CA SER A 26 -0.59 8.21 9.50
C SER A 26 0.22 9.40 10.04
N SER A 27 1.56 9.35 9.93
CA SER A 27 2.43 10.48 10.28
C SER A 27 2.45 11.59 9.21
N ALA A 28 2.44 11.25 7.92
CA ALA A 28 2.59 12.21 6.82
C ALA A 28 1.27 12.93 6.47
N ALA A 29 0.13 12.28 6.65
CA ALA A 29 -1.21 12.82 6.38
C ALA A 29 -2.07 12.74 7.65
N PRO A 30 -1.75 13.55 8.68
CA PRO A 30 -2.55 13.56 9.91
C PRO A 30 -3.96 14.08 9.58
N ARG A 31 -4.97 13.51 10.25
CA ARG A 31 -6.43 13.73 10.12
C ARG A 31 -7.18 12.77 9.19
N LEU A 32 -6.49 11.86 8.49
CA LEU A 32 -7.19 10.76 7.81
C LEU A 32 -7.75 9.78 8.84
N ARG A 33 -8.90 9.17 8.53
CA ARG A 33 -9.57 8.19 9.39
C ARG A 33 -8.82 6.86 9.40
N VAL A 34 -8.32 6.45 8.24
CA VAL A 34 -7.51 5.24 8.02
C VAL A 34 -6.47 5.51 6.93
N PRO A 35 -5.34 4.76 6.90
CA PRO A 35 -4.32 4.95 5.87
C PRO A 35 -4.83 4.82 4.43
N GLU A 36 -5.81 3.96 4.19
CA GLU A 36 -6.39 3.73 2.86
C GLU A 36 -7.11 4.96 2.30
N GLU A 37 -7.62 5.85 3.17
CA GLU A 37 -8.24 7.11 2.76
C GLU A 37 -7.26 8.03 2.02
N ALA A 38 -5.96 7.87 2.27
CA ALA A 38 -4.91 8.61 1.57
C ALA A 38 -4.94 8.36 0.06
N ASN A 39 -5.44 7.21 -0.40
CA ASN A 39 -5.58 6.92 -1.84
C ASN A 39 -6.48 7.93 -2.56
N LEU A 40 -7.44 8.53 -1.85
CA LEU A 40 -8.38 9.52 -2.40
C LEU A 40 -8.02 10.95 -1.98
N ARG A 41 -7.62 11.13 -0.72
CA ARG A 41 -7.46 12.47 -0.11
C ARG A 41 -6.03 13.00 -0.16
N ALA A 42 -5.03 12.14 -0.31
CA ALA A 42 -3.61 12.49 -0.36
C ALA A 42 -2.78 11.53 -1.25
N PRO A 43 -3.20 11.28 -2.50
CA PRO A 43 -2.59 10.27 -3.37
C PRO A 43 -1.10 10.53 -3.62
N GLU A 44 -0.67 11.80 -3.65
CA GLU A 44 0.73 12.18 -3.78
C GLU A 44 1.59 11.70 -2.61
N THR A 45 1.03 11.60 -1.40
CA THR A 45 1.71 11.04 -0.24
C THR A 45 1.94 9.55 -0.41
N VAL A 46 0.94 8.81 -0.92
CA VAL A 46 1.05 7.38 -1.22
C VAL A 46 2.14 7.12 -2.27
N VAL A 47 2.11 7.89 -3.37
CA VAL A 47 3.11 7.79 -4.44
C VAL A 47 4.51 8.10 -3.92
N LYS A 48 4.67 9.14 -3.11
CA LYS A 48 5.96 9.53 -2.54
C LYS A 48 6.55 8.43 -1.64
N LEU A 49 5.73 7.80 -0.81
CA LEU A 49 6.18 6.75 0.09
C LEU A 49 6.57 5.47 -0.67
N HIS A 50 5.75 5.02 -1.62
CA HIS A 50 6.12 3.89 -2.49
C HIS A 50 7.39 4.17 -3.30
N SER A 51 7.51 5.37 -3.86
CA SER A 51 8.73 5.78 -4.59
C SER A 51 9.95 5.77 -3.69
N GLY A 52 9.80 6.13 -2.41
CA GLY A 52 10.85 6.03 -1.40
C GLY A 52 11.31 4.59 -1.17
N PHE A 53 10.39 3.63 -1.05
CA PHE A 53 10.74 2.22 -0.91
C PHE A 53 11.42 1.66 -2.16
N ILE A 54 10.93 2.01 -3.35
CA ILE A 54 11.55 1.62 -4.62
C ILE A 54 12.98 2.18 -4.69
N ALA A 55 13.18 3.46 -4.38
CA ALA A 55 14.50 4.08 -4.37
C ALA A 55 15.44 3.47 -3.33
N ALA A 56 14.91 2.93 -2.22
CA ALA A 56 15.66 2.21 -1.21
C ALA A 56 16.00 0.75 -1.60
N GLY A 57 15.48 0.26 -2.74
CA GLY A 57 15.78 -1.08 -3.26
C GLY A 57 14.68 -2.12 -3.08
N ALA A 58 13.45 -1.71 -2.75
CA ALA A 58 12.32 -2.65 -2.73
C ALA A 58 12.03 -3.21 -4.13
N ASP A 59 12.00 -4.53 -4.23
CA ASP A 59 11.61 -5.30 -5.41
C ASP A 59 10.10 -5.49 -5.53
N LEU A 60 9.42 -5.43 -4.39
CA LEU A 60 8.00 -5.63 -4.22
C LEU A 60 7.46 -4.53 -3.31
N ILE A 61 6.35 -3.93 -3.73
CA ILE A 61 5.57 -3.01 -2.91
C ILE A 61 4.16 -3.58 -2.76
N GLU A 62 3.55 -3.33 -1.61
CA GLU A 62 2.15 -3.68 -1.38
C GLU A 62 1.26 -2.47 -1.67
N THR A 63 0.06 -2.70 -2.21
CA THR A 63 -0.90 -1.61 -2.37
C THR A 63 -1.32 -1.07 -1.01
N ASN A 64 -1.59 0.23 -0.90
CA ASN A 64 -2.14 0.85 0.31
C ASN A 64 -3.63 0.46 0.52
N THR A 65 -3.90 -0.83 0.73
CA THR A 65 -5.26 -1.41 0.72
C THR A 65 -5.44 -2.50 1.80
N PHE A 66 -4.57 -2.59 2.80
CA PHE A 66 -4.63 -3.62 3.84
C PHE A 66 -6.00 -3.68 4.56
N GLY A 67 -6.58 -2.51 4.80
CA GLY A 67 -7.90 -2.29 5.40
C GLY A 67 -9.02 -2.01 4.40
N ALA A 68 -8.75 -1.95 3.09
CA ALA A 68 -9.70 -1.50 2.06
C ALA A 68 -10.74 -2.57 1.71
N ASN A 69 -11.55 -2.98 2.69
CA ASN A 69 -12.73 -3.79 2.48
C ASN A 69 -13.93 -3.18 3.19
N ARG A 70 -15.12 -3.40 2.62
CA ARG A 70 -16.40 -2.85 3.10
C ARG A 70 -16.58 -2.96 4.62
N ARG A 71 -16.26 -4.11 5.22
CA ARG A 71 -16.46 -4.33 6.67
C ARG A 71 -15.55 -3.46 7.53
N LYS A 72 -14.26 -3.35 7.19
CA LYS A 72 -13.31 -2.50 7.93
C LYS A 72 -13.57 -1.01 7.68
N LEU A 73 -13.93 -0.64 6.46
CA LEU A 73 -14.21 0.75 6.08
C LEU A 73 -15.50 1.28 6.71
N ALA A 74 -16.50 0.42 6.95
CA ALA A 74 -17.76 0.80 7.59
C ALA A 74 -17.60 1.41 8.99
N ALA A 75 -16.59 0.98 9.75
CA ALA A 75 -16.28 1.59 11.05
C ALA A 75 -15.86 3.07 10.96
N ASN A 76 -15.54 3.55 9.76
CA ASN A 76 -15.09 4.91 9.48
C ASN A 76 -15.98 5.64 8.46
N TYR A 77 -17.14 5.07 8.10
CA TYR A 77 -18.07 5.61 7.09
C TYR A 77 -17.40 5.84 5.73
N LEU A 78 -16.59 4.87 5.28
CA LEU A 78 -15.79 4.91 4.06
C LEU A 78 -16.13 3.79 3.07
N GLU A 79 -17.03 2.89 3.42
CA GLU A 79 -17.36 1.68 2.68
C GLU A 79 -17.91 1.94 1.27
N ASP A 80 -18.51 3.10 1.06
CA ASP A 80 -19.07 3.55 -0.22
C ASP A 80 -18.22 4.64 -0.88
N GLU A 81 -17.16 5.13 -0.23
CA GLU A 81 -16.20 6.08 -0.81
C GLU A 81 -14.99 5.35 -1.40
N LEU A 82 -14.50 4.31 -0.71
CA LEU A 82 -13.34 3.52 -1.13
C LEU A 82 -13.81 2.20 -1.77
N HIS A 83 -13.92 2.21 -3.08
CA HIS A 83 -14.21 1.00 -3.86
C HIS A 83 -12.90 0.35 -4.34
N ALA A 84 -12.78 -0.95 -4.09
CA ALA A 84 -11.73 -1.80 -4.66
C ALA A 84 -12.18 -2.38 -6.00
#